data_AF-A0AAX6SDI2-F1
#
_entry.id   AF-A0AAX6SDI2-F1
#
_cell.length_a   1.000
_cell.length_b   1.000
_cell.length_c   1.000
_cell.angle_alpha   90.00
_cell.angle_beta   90.00
_cell.angle_gamma   90.00
#
_symmetry.space_group_name_H-M   'P 1'
#
loop_
_entity.id
_entity.type
_entity.pdbx_description
1 polymer ?
#
loop_
_entity_poly.entity_id
_entity_poly.type
_entity_poly.pdbx_seq_one_letter_code
_entity_poly.pdbx_strand_id
1 'polypeptide(L)'
;MRRYLRVLILCLACGFCSLLYAISQLAVSLEEGAAGGGGKPQAAVASWLAASGRGAERGAGPASGAGLLDRCKDFTLCYWNPYWMLPSDVCGMNCFWEAAFRYNLKIQPIEKMHLAVVACGERLEETMTMLKSALIFSIKPLQFHIFAEDQLHDSFKARLDSWSFLQTFNYTIYPITFPSENAAEWKKLFKPCASQRLFLPSILKEVDSLLYVDTDILFLRPVDDIWSLLKKFNSTQIAAMAPEHEEPRIGWYNRFARHPYYGKTGVNSGVMLMNMTRMRKKYFKNDMTTVRLQWGDILMPLLKKYKLNITWGDQDLLNIMFFHNPESLFVFPCQWNYRPDHCIYGSNCREAEEEGIFILHGNRGVYHDDKQPAFRAVYEALRNVNLQVKSLEAGLLY
;
A
#
# COMPACT_ATOMS: atom_id res chain seq x y z
N MET A 1 -30.22 -39.29 36.26
CA MET A 1 -28.82 -39.03 36.71
C MET A 1 -27.82 -38.74 35.59
N ARG A 2 -27.73 -39.52 34.49
CA ARG A 2 -26.72 -39.32 33.43
C ARG A 2 -26.76 -37.98 32.66
N ARG A 3 -27.92 -37.32 32.54
CA ARG A 3 -28.03 -36.01 31.85
C ARG A 3 -27.48 -34.85 32.68
N TYR A 4 -27.74 -34.85 33.99
CA TYR A 4 -27.22 -33.83 34.90
C TYR A 4 -25.70 -33.91 35.05
N LEU A 5 -25.12 -35.12 35.03
CA LEU A 5 -23.67 -35.31 35.06
C LEU A 5 -22.98 -34.71 33.83
N ARG A 6 -23.58 -34.83 32.63
CA ARG A 6 -23.04 -34.24 31.40
C ARG A 6 -23.08 -32.71 31.41
N VAL A 7 -24.16 -32.13 31.94
CA VAL A 7 -24.28 -30.67 32.09
C VAL A 7 -23.26 -30.17 33.12
N LEU A 8 -23.08 -30.88 34.23
CA LEU A 8 -22.09 -30.54 35.25
C LEU A 8 -20.66 -30.55 34.69
N ILE A 9 -20.31 -31.58 33.90
CA ILE A 9 -19.00 -31.68 33.24
C ILE A 9 -18.80 -30.53 32.25
N LEU A 10 -19.84 -30.16 31.49
CA LEU A 10 -19.75 -29.05 30.55
C LEU A 10 -19.54 -27.71 31.26
N CYS A 11 -20.25 -27.48 32.37
CA CYS A 11 -20.06 -26.28 33.20
C CYS A 11 -18.67 -26.22 33.82
N LEU A 12 -18.14 -27.35 34.31
CA LEU A 12 -16.77 -27.43 34.85
C LEU A 12 -15.72 -27.17 33.76
N ALA A 13 -15.92 -27.72 32.55
CA ALA A 13 -15.03 -27.47 31.42
C ALA A 13 -15.04 -25.99 31.00
N CYS A 14 -16.22 -25.36 30.92
CA CYS A 14 -16.32 -23.92 30.62
C CYS A 14 -15.68 -23.08 31.72
N GLY A 15 -15.86 -23.41 33.00
CA GLY A 15 -15.22 -22.73 34.12
C GLY A 15 -13.69 -22.83 34.07
N PHE A 16 -13.17 -24.01 33.74
CA PHE A 16 -11.72 -24.22 33.58
C PHE A 16 -11.14 -23.44 32.40
N CYS A 17 -11.82 -23.40 31.25
CA CYS A 17 -11.39 -22.60 30.10
C CYS A 17 -11.38 -21.09 30.40
N SER A 18 -12.39 -20.58 31.12
CA SER A 18 -12.43 -19.18 31.55
C SER A 18 -11.30 -18.85 32.53
N LEU A 19 -10.95 -19.78 33.42
CA LEU A 19 -9.83 -19.62 34.35
C LEU A 19 -8.49 -19.60 33.61
N LEU A 20 -8.28 -20.51 32.65
CA LEU A 20 -7.07 -20.52 31.81
C LEU A 20 -6.95 -19.24 30.98
N TYR A 21 -8.07 -18.72 30.46
CA TYR A 21 -8.09 -17.45 29.75
C TYR A 21 -7.69 -16.28 30.67
N ALA A 22 -8.21 -16.23 31.89
CA ALA A 22 -7.84 -15.21 32.87
C ALA A 22 -6.35 -15.30 33.26
N ILE A 23 -5.81 -16.50 33.44
CA ILE A 23 -4.38 -16.73 33.73
C ILE A 23 -3.51 -16.30 32.55
N SER A 24 -3.93 -16.57 31.31
CA SER A 24 -3.23 -16.12 30.10
C SER A 24 -3.18 -14.60 30.00
N GLN A 25 -4.29 -13.90 30.28
CA GLN A 25 -4.32 -12.43 30.31
C GLN A 25 -3.44 -11.86 31.42
N LEU A 26 -3.38 -12.51 32.60
CA LEU A 26 -2.48 -12.14 33.69
C LEU A 26 -1.00 -12.34 33.33
N ALA A 27 -0.66 -13.41 32.61
CA ALA A 27 0.71 -13.67 32.15
C ALA A 27 1.16 -12.60 31.14
N VAL A 28 0.29 -12.24 30.18
CA VAL A 28 0.56 -11.16 29.21
C VAL A 28 0.74 -9.81 29.92
N SER A 29 -0.08 -9.52 30.93
CA SER A 29 0.04 -8.27 31.70
C SER A 29 1.31 -8.22 32.58
N LEU A 30 1.80 -9.36 33.07
CA LEU A 30 3.06 -9.46 33.81
C LEU A 30 4.28 -9.31 32.90
N GLU A 31 4.22 -9.77 31.65
CA GLU A 31 5.27 -9.53 30.65
C GLU A 31 5.34 -8.05 30.22
N GLU A 32 4.20 -7.37 30.09
CA GLU A 32 4.15 -5.92 29.84
C GLU A 32 4.65 -5.09 31.03
N GLY A 33 4.43 -5.57 32.28
CA GLY A 33 4.91 -4.92 33.49
C GLY A 33 6.42 -5.06 33.76
N ALA A 34 7.06 -6.10 33.24
CA ALA A 34 8.49 -6.38 33.45
C ALA A 34 9.42 -5.64 32.48
N ALA A 35 8.91 -5.14 31.35
CA ALA A 35 9.71 -4.39 30.36
C ALA A 35 9.99 -2.92 30.76
N GLY A 36 9.48 -2.46 31.92
CA GLY A 36 9.55 -1.07 32.38
C GLY A 36 10.66 -0.70 33.36
N GLY A 37 11.68 -1.55 33.58
CA GLY A 37 12.65 -1.34 34.67
C GLY A 37 14.12 -1.62 34.33
N GLY A 38 14.84 -0.59 33.86
CA GLY A 38 16.24 -0.26 34.19
C GLY A 38 17.41 -1.24 33.91
N GLY A 39 18.43 -0.75 33.20
CA GLY A 39 19.83 -1.13 33.46
C GLY A 39 20.69 -1.48 32.22
N LYS A 40 21.56 -0.56 31.81
CA LYS A 40 22.74 -0.88 30.97
C LYS A 40 23.63 -1.93 31.67
N PRO A 41 24.36 -2.74 30.89
CA PRO A 41 25.79 -2.81 31.14
C PRO A 41 26.63 -2.57 29.88
N GLN A 42 27.63 -1.69 30.03
CA GLN A 42 28.83 -1.69 29.20
C GLN A 42 29.64 -2.96 29.48
N ALA A 43 30.23 -3.55 28.44
CA ALA A 43 31.46 -4.33 28.57
C ALA A 43 32.35 -4.09 27.34
N ALA A 44 33.59 -3.74 27.62
CA ALA A 44 34.62 -3.32 26.69
C ALA A 44 35.46 -4.49 26.16
N VAL A 45 35.95 -4.31 24.93
CA VAL A 45 37.29 -4.65 24.39
C VAL A 45 38.00 -5.93 24.89
N ALA A 46 38.30 -6.84 23.95
CA ALA A 46 39.61 -7.51 23.90
C ALA A 46 39.97 -7.98 22.49
N SER A 47 41.08 -7.44 22.00
CA SER A 47 41.85 -7.82 20.81
C SER A 47 42.49 -9.19 20.98
N TRP A 48 42.45 -10.04 19.95
CA TRP A 48 43.45 -11.11 19.74
C TRP A 48 43.84 -11.20 18.27
N LEU A 49 45.04 -10.66 17.99
CA LEU A 49 45.87 -11.00 16.84
C LEU A 49 46.35 -12.44 16.99
N ALA A 50 46.25 -13.24 15.92
CA ALA A 50 47.07 -14.44 15.74
C ALA A 50 47.62 -14.46 14.32
N ALA A 51 48.94 -14.49 14.27
CA ALA A 51 49.78 -14.42 13.11
C ALA A 51 49.84 -15.75 12.32
N SER A 52 49.94 -15.63 11.00
CA SER A 52 50.82 -16.42 10.12
C SER A 52 50.75 -15.77 8.73
N GLY A 53 51.79 -15.50 7.95
CA GLY A 53 53.21 -15.79 8.03
C GLY A 53 53.73 -15.89 6.60
N ARG A 54 54.86 -15.22 6.31
CA ARG A 54 55.74 -15.31 5.11
C ARG A 54 55.19 -14.61 3.85
N GLY A 55 55.89 -13.73 3.15
CA GLY A 55 57.32 -13.36 3.14
C GLY A 55 57.82 -13.41 1.70
N ALA A 56 58.07 -12.24 1.08
CA ALA A 56 59.02 -12.06 -0.02
C ALA A 56 59.22 -10.55 -0.28
N GLU A 57 60.32 -10.02 0.24
CA GLU A 57 60.91 -8.75 -0.19
C GLU A 57 61.51 -8.88 -1.60
N ARG A 58 61.43 -7.80 -2.40
CA ARG A 58 62.50 -7.31 -3.28
C ARG A 58 62.25 -5.83 -3.56
N GLY A 59 63.24 -4.98 -3.29
CA GLY A 59 63.13 -3.52 -3.25
C GLY A 59 63.71 -2.76 -4.45
N ALA A 60 63.79 -1.43 -4.24
CA ALA A 60 64.43 -0.34 -5.01
C ALA A 60 63.77 -0.02 -6.38
N GLY A 61 63.46 1.22 -6.78
CA GLY A 61 63.70 2.59 -6.31
C GLY A 61 62.85 3.56 -7.17
N PRO A 62 63.02 4.90 -7.05
CA PRO A 62 62.02 5.88 -7.49
C PRO A 62 62.17 6.29 -8.96
N ALA A 63 61.06 6.45 -9.68
CA ALA A 63 61.04 7.11 -10.98
C ALA A 63 59.73 7.89 -11.18
N SER A 64 59.90 9.19 -11.35
CA SER A 64 58.96 10.19 -11.85
C SER A 64 58.37 9.82 -13.23
N GLY A 65 57.09 10.17 -13.47
CA GLY A 65 56.57 10.26 -14.85
C GLY A 65 55.05 10.09 -14.97
N ALA A 66 54.38 11.23 -15.19
CA ALA A 66 53.17 11.47 -15.97
C ALA A 66 52.25 10.30 -16.40
N GLY A 67 50.93 10.51 -16.24
CA GLY A 67 49.91 9.94 -17.12
C GLY A 67 48.80 9.15 -16.40
N LEU A 68 47.83 9.86 -15.82
CA LEU A 68 46.53 9.29 -15.50
C LEU A 68 45.78 9.08 -16.83
N LEU A 69 45.93 7.90 -17.45
CA LEU A 69 45.21 7.56 -18.68
C LEU A 69 44.25 6.39 -18.42
N ASP A 70 42.98 6.67 -18.67
CA ASP A 70 41.90 5.77 -19.12
C ASP A 70 42.00 4.29 -18.73
N ARG A 71 41.25 3.93 -17.68
CA ARG A 71 40.92 2.54 -17.36
C ARG A 71 39.44 2.19 -17.54
N CYS A 72 38.61 3.11 -18.01
CA CYS A 72 37.20 2.86 -18.22
C CYS A 72 36.93 2.58 -19.70
N LYS A 73 36.39 1.40 -20.01
CA LYS A 73 35.85 1.10 -21.34
C LYS A 73 34.40 1.61 -21.41
N ASP A 74 34.09 2.43 -22.40
CA ASP A 74 32.70 2.82 -22.69
C ASP A 74 31.90 1.61 -23.18
N PHE A 75 30.98 1.13 -22.35
CA PHE A 75 30.01 0.10 -22.73
C PHE A 75 28.63 0.48 -22.17
N THR A 76 27.64 0.60 -23.05
CA THR A 76 26.22 0.74 -22.68
C THR A 76 25.60 -0.65 -22.55
N LEU A 77 25.42 -1.13 -21.32
CA LEU A 77 24.77 -2.42 -21.04
C LEU A 77 23.75 -2.23 -19.91
N CYS A 78 22.50 -1.94 -20.28
CA CYS A 78 21.36 -2.02 -19.38
C CYS A 78 20.68 -3.40 -19.53
N TYR A 79 21.27 -4.42 -18.91
CA TYR A 79 20.58 -5.69 -18.66
C TYR A 79 20.67 -5.99 -17.16
N TRP A 80 19.52 -5.96 -16.47
CA TRP A 80 19.41 -6.41 -15.09
C TRP A 80 19.60 -7.93 -15.04
N ASN A 81 20.66 -8.38 -14.39
CA ASN A 81 20.88 -9.79 -14.02
C ASN A 81 21.04 -9.86 -12.50
N PRO A 82 20.24 -10.67 -11.77
CA PRO A 82 20.20 -10.66 -10.30
C PRO A 82 21.41 -11.32 -9.62
N TYR A 83 22.43 -11.75 -10.37
CA TYR A 83 23.67 -12.26 -9.79
C TYR A 83 24.88 -11.55 -10.39
N TRP A 84 25.83 -11.20 -9.50
CA TRP A 84 27.22 -10.73 -9.69
C TRP A 84 27.53 -9.24 -9.43
N MET A 85 28.54 -9.03 -8.57
CA MET A 85 29.29 -7.78 -8.42
C MET A 85 29.95 -7.39 -9.74
N LEU A 86 29.96 -6.09 -10.04
CA LEU A 86 30.67 -5.53 -11.21
C LEU A 86 32.17 -5.91 -11.17
N PRO A 87 32.80 -6.22 -12.31
CA PRO A 87 34.26 -6.32 -12.40
C PRO A 87 34.90 -5.00 -11.94
N SER A 88 36.11 -5.06 -11.37
CA SER A 88 36.86 -3.94 -10.81
C SER A 88 37.17 -2.77 -11.77
N ASP A 89 36.81 -2.94 -13.04
CA ASP A 89 37.21 -2.10 -14.16
C ASP A 89 36.00 -1.41 -14.83
N VAL A 90 34.80 -1.48 -14.21
CA VAL A 90 33.56 -0.88 -14.71
C VAL A 90 33.05 0.16 -13.70
N CYS A 91 33.17 1.44 -14.04
CA CYS A 91 32.50 2.50 -13.31
C CYS A 91 31.03 2.55 -13.73
N GLY A 92 30.11 2.25 -12.81
CA GLY A 92 28.68 2.39 -13.06
C GLY A 92 28.34 3.86 -13.33
N MET A 93 28.05 4.21 -14.59
CA MET A 93 27.32 5.44 -14.88
C MET A 93 25.87 5.27 -14.41
N ASN A 94 25.31 6.32 -13.81
CA ASN A 94 23.95 6.38 -13.28
C ASN A 94 22.91 5.94 -14.33
N CYS A 95 22.55 4.66 -14.32
CA CYS A 95 21.46 4.09 -15.13
C CYS A 95 20.09 4.70 -14.79
N PHE A 96 20.02 5.51 -13.73
CA PHE A 96 18.81 6.22 -13.33
C PHE A 96 18.39 7.31 -14.33
N TRP A 97 19.32 7.89 -15.10
CA TRP A 97 19.03 9.08 -15.91
C TRP A 97 18.82 8.82 -17.41
N GLU A 98 19.28 7.71 -17.98
CA GLU A 98 19.06 7.42 -19.41
C GLU A 98 17.58 7.15 -19.77
N ALA A 99 16.76 6.71 -18.81
CA ALA A 99 15.32 6.55 -19.02
C ALA A 99 14.60 7.90 -19.16
N ALA A 100 15.12 8.97 -18.55
CA ALA A 100 14.48 10.29 -18.54
C ALA A 100 14.57 11.03 -19.89
N PHE A 101 15.62 10.78 -20.68
CA PHE A 101 15.89 11.54 -21.91
C PHE A 101 15.22 10.99 -23.19
N ARG A 102 14.46 9.88 -23.12
CA ARG A 102 13.76 9.31 -24.29
C ARG A 102 12.33 9.84 -24.51
N TYR A 103 11.84 10.74 -23.67
CA TYR A 103 10.48 11.30 -23.80
C TYR A 103 10.46 12.61 -24.60
N ASN A 104 10.03 12.51 -25.86
CA ASN A 104 9.76 13.67 -26.71
C ASN A 104 8.41 14.30 -26.28
N LEU A 105 8.46 15.38 -25.50
CA LEU A 105 7.29 16.05 -24.92
C LEU A 105 6.54 16.89 -25.96
N LYS A 106 5.45 16.36 -26.51
CA LYS A 106 4.35 17.21 -27.02
C LYS A 106 3.61 17.79 -25.81
N ILE A 107 3.72 19.11 -25.60
CA ILE A 107 3.08 19.83 -24.50
C ILE A 107 1.55 19.83 -24.74
N GLN A 108 0.89 18.84 -24.17
CA GLN A 108 -0.55 18.86 -23.87
C GLN A 108 -0.74 19.65 -22.55
N PRO A 109 -1.92 20.25 -22.30
CA PRO A 109 -2.20 20.84 -20.99
C PRO A 109 -1.92 19.82 -19.89
N ILE A 110 -1.21 20.25 -18.83
CA ILE A 110 -0.75 19.36 -17.75
C ILE A 110 -1.97 18.66 -17.14
N GLU A 111 -2.14 17.39 -17.48
CA GLU A 111 -3.16 16.51 -16.92
C GLU A 111 -2.91 16.42 -15.42
N LYS A 112 -3.77 17.04 -14.61
CA LYS A 112 -3.71 16.98 -13.14
C LYS A 112 -4.10 15.58 -12.69
N MET A 113 -3.21 14.91 -11.96
CA MET A 113 -3.49 13.58 -11.40
C MET A 113 -4.08 13.73 -10.01
N HIS A 114 -5.28 13.19 -9.81
CA HIS A 114 -6.00 13.29 -8.55
C HIS A 114 -5.78 12.03 -7.72
N LEU A 115 -5.20 12.18 -6.52
CA LEU A 115 -4.98 11.09 -5.57
C LEU A 115 -5.85 11.31 -4.33
N ALA A 116 -6.66 10.32 -3.96
CA ALA A 116 -7.53 10.37 -2.79
C ALA A 116 -7.15 9.33 -1.74
N VAL A 117 -7.33 9.70 -0.48
CA VAL A 117 -7.12 8.84 0.68
C VAL A 117 -8.16 9.16 1.74
N VAL A 118 -8.51 8.15 2.56
CA VAL A 118 -9.40 8.31 3.71
C VAL A 118 -8.65 7.91 4.98
N ALA A 119 -8.57 8.81 5.96
CA ALA A 119 -7.84 8.61 7.21
C ALA A 119 -8.74 8.86 8.43
N CYS A 120 -8.87 7.85 9.30
CA CYS A 120 -9.60 7.94 10.57
C CYS A 120 -8.79 7.31 11.71
N GLY A 121 -9.00 7.80 12.94
CA GLY A 121 -8.20 7.40 14.10
C GLY A 121 -6.71 7.72 13.95
N GLU A 122 -5.85 6.82 14.41
CA GLU A 122 -4.39 6.96 14.49
C GLU A 122 -3.66 6.75 13.13
N ARG A 123 -4.23 7.25 12.02
CA ARG A 123 -3.71 7.00 10.65
C ARG A 123 -2.92 8.18 10.05
N LEU A 124 -2.63 9.21 10.84
CA LEU A 124 -1.92 10.41 10.37
C LEU A 124 -0.54 10.06 9.78
N GLU A 125 0.34 9.44 10.56
CA GLU A 125 1.73 9.17 10.14
C GLU A 125 1.82 8.20 8.96
N GLU A 126 0.93 7.21 8.91
CA GLU A 126 0.81 6.28 7.79
C GLU A 126 0.41 7.02 6.51
N THR A 127 -0.64 7.85 6.59
CA THR A 127 -1.10 8.69 5.46
C THR A 127 -0.01 9.66 5.00
N MET A 128 0.69 10.32 5.93
CA MET A 128 1.78 11.24 5.57
C MET A 128 2.92 10.51 4.86
N THR A 129 3.24 9.28 5.27
CA THR A 129 4.26 8.45 4.62
C THR A 129 3.82 8.01 3.23
N MET A 130 2.55 7.63 3.07
CA MET A 130 1.95 7.33 1.76
C MET A 130 2.05 8.53 0.82
N LEU A 131 1.59 9.72 1.24
CA LEU A 131 1.65 10.94 0.44
C LEU A 131 3.08 11.32 0.08
N LYS A 132 4.01 11.17 1.03
CA LYS A 132 5.44 11.37 0.81
C LYS A 132 5.98 10.44 -0.28
N SER A 133 5.67 9.15 -0.23
CA SER A 133 6.09 8.20 -1.29
C SER A 133 5.52 8.60 -2.66
N ALA A 134 4.26 9.04 -2.72
CA ALA A 134 3.66 9.53 -3.96
C ALA A 134 4.43 10.75 -4.51
N LEU A 135 4.80 11.71 -3.65
CA LEU A 135 5.55 12.90 -4.06
C LEU A 135 6.97 12.58 -4.52
N ILE A 136 7.67 11.67 -3.83
CA ILE A 136 9.07 11.30 -4.15
C ILE A 136 9.16 10.72 -5.56
N PHE A 137 8.20 9.86 -5.93
CA PHE A 137 8.28 9.12 -7.19
C PHE A 137 7.49 9.75 -8.34
N SER A 138 6.56 10.68 -8.09
CA SER A 138 5.75 11.27 -9.17
C SER A 138 6.54 12.24 -10.03
N ILE A 139 6.25 12.22 -11.33
CA ILE A 139 6.87 13.11 -12.32
C ILE A 139 5.97 14.33 -12.52
N LYS A 140 4.66 14.11 -12.62
CA LYS A 140 3.68 15.19 -12.78
C LYS A 140 3.12 15.66 -11.44
N PRO A 141 2.62 16.92 -11.37
CA PRO A 141 2.00 17.43 -10.16
C PRO A 141 0.76 16.65 -9.73
N LEU A 142 0.62 16.45 -8.42
CA LEU A 142 -0.51 15.75 -7.81
C LEU A 142 -1.52 16.71 -7.18
N GLN A 143 -2.80 16.38 -7.27
CA GLN A 143 -3.86 16.97 -6.46
C GLN A 143 -4.31 15.95 -5.41
N PHE A 144 -4.02 16.23 -4.14
CA PHE A 144 -4.46 15.39 -3.02
C PHE A 144 -5.89 15.73 -2.58
N HIS A 145 -6.69 14.70 -2.37
CA HIS A 145 -8.00 14.76 -1.75
C HIS A 145 -8.01 13.90 -0.48
N ILE A 146 -7.89 14.54 0.68
CA ILE A 146 -7.72 13.85 1.96
C ILE A 146 -9.05 13.91 2.71
N PHE A 147 -9.71 12.77 2.87
CA PHE A 147 -10.93 12.66 3.67
C PHE A 147 -10.54 12.22 5.08
N ALA A 148 -10.75 13.09 6.07
CA ALA A 148 -10.30 12.80 7.43
C ALA A 148 -11.29 13.28 8.51
N GLU A 149 -11.21 12.67 9.69
CA GLU A 149 -11.90 13.18 10.89
C GLU A 149 -11.37 14.57 11.25
N ASP A 150 -12.25 15.45 11.70
CA ASP A 150 -11.95 16.88 11.95
C ASP A 150 -10.72 17.09 12.83
N GLN A 151 -10.52 16.21 13.83
CA GLN A 151 -9.36 16.23 14.74
C GLN A 151 -8.00 16.05 14.04
N LEU A 152 -7.97 15.46 12.83
CA LEU A 152 -6.75 15.26 12.05
C LEU A 152 -6.45 16.43 11.10
N HIS A 153 -7.43 17.31 10.85
CA HIS A 153 -7.32 18.33 9.79
C HIS A 153 -6.16 19.28 10.03
N ASP A 154 -6.02 19.80 11.24
CA ASP A 154 -4.96 20.77 11.54
C ASP A 154 -3.56 20.13 11.54
N SER A 155 -3.45 18.87 11.95
CA SER A 155 -2.21 18.11 11.84
C SER A 155 -1.82 17.87 10.37
N PHE A 156 -2.78 17.50 9.51
CA PHE A 156 -2.53 17.38 8.07
C PHE A 156 -2.10 18.70 7.45
N LYS A 157 -2.81 19.80 7.72
CA LYS A 157 -2.45 21.14 7.20
C LYS A 157 -1.03 21.52 7.62
N ALA A 158 -0.71 21.43 8.91
CA ALA A 158 0.61 21.79 9.42
C ALA A 158 1.74 21.02 8.73
N ARG A 159 1.55 19.71 8.49
CA ARG A 159 2.56 18.87 7.81
C ARG A 159 2.66 19.18 6.31
N LEU A 160 1.52 19.31 5.61
CA LEU A 160 1.49 19.52 4.17
C LEU A 160 1.93 20.93 3.78
N ASP A 161 1.58 21.95 4.57
CA ASP A 161 2.02 23.34 4.35
C ASP A 161 3.54 23.46 4.47
N SER A 162 4.18 22.62 5.31
CA SER A 162 5.64 22.55 5.39
C SER A 162 6.31 22.02 4.12
N TRP A 163 5.56 21.38 3.22
CA TRP A 163 6.04 20.87 1.92
C TRP A 163 5.62 21.76 0.74
N SER A 164 4.86 22.83 0.99
CA SER A 164 4.29 23.70 -0.06
C SER A 164 5.33 24.28 -1.03
N PHE A 165 6.59 24.43 -0.59
CA PHE A 165 7.69 24.93 -1.41
C PHE A 165 8.06 24.02 -2.58
N LEU A 166 7.68 22.73 -2.54
CA LEU A 166 7.99 21.78 -3.61
C LEU A 166 7.27 22.13 -4.93
N GLN A 167 6.14 22.83 -4.88
CA GLN A 167 5.29 23.17 -6.03
C GLN A 167 4.86 21.96 -6.89
N THR A 168 5.11 20.73 -6.44
CA THR A 168 4.76 19.48 -7.10
C THR A 168 3.38 18.95 -6.69
N PHE A 169 2.68 19.62 -5.77
CA PHE A 169 1.35 19.20 -5.38
C PHE A 169 0.48 20.34 -4.85
N ASN A 170 -0.82 20.11 -4.90
CA ASN A 170 -1.84 20.84 -4.15
C ASN A 170 -2.66 19.84 -3.34
N TYR A 171 -3.37 20.31 -2.31
CA TYR A 171 -4.19 19.43 -1.49
C TYR A 171 -5.52 20.08 -1.10
N THR A 172 -6.49 19.25 -0.77
CA THR A 172 -7.75 19.67 -0.15
C THR A 172 -8.15 18.62 0.88
N ILE A 173 -8.49 19.08 2.08
CA ILE A 173 -8.94 18.24 3.18
C ILE A 173 -10.46 18.35 3.29
N TYR A 174 -11.13 17.21 3.38
CA TYR A 174 -12.58 17.08 3.46
C TYR A 174 -12.95 16.38 4.77
N PRO A 175 -14.04 16.80 5.44
CA PRO A 175 -14.60 16.02 6.53
C PRO A 175 -15.16 14.69 6.01
N ILE A 176 -15.14 13.66 6.87
CA ILE A 176 -15.83 12.39 6.59
C ILE A 176 -17.32 12.65 6.41
N THR A 177 -17.86 12.23 5.26
CA THR A 177 -19.22 12.57 4.83
C THR A 177 -19.92 11.31 4.32
N PHE A 178 -20.90 10.83 5.09
CA PHE A 178 -21.79 9.74 4.73
C PHE A 178 -23.22 10.24 4.53
N PRO A 179 -24.08 9.49 3.80
CA PRO A 179 -25.52 9.75 3.81
C PRO A 179 -26.05 9.82 5.25
N SER A 180 -26.96 10.76 5.52
CA SER A 180 -27.52 10.97 6.87
C SER A 180 -28.22 9.73 7.41
N GLU A 181 -28.94 9.02 6.54
CA GLU A 181 -29.45 7.67 6.82
C GLU A 181 -28.27 6.68 6.89
N ASN A 182 -28.15 5.93 7.99
CA ASN A 182 -27.12 4.92 8.21
C ASN A 182 -25.66 5.41 8.28
N ALA A 183 -25.41 6.72 8.47
CA ALA A 183 -24.05 7.27 8.58
C ALA A 183 -23.13 6.49 9.55
N ALA A 184 -23.66 6.11 10.71
CA ALA A 184 -22.91 5.35 11.72
C ALA A 184 -22.59 3.91 11.28
N GLU A 185 -23.50 3.27 10.53
CA GLU A 185 -23.29 1.93 9.97
C GLU A 185 -22.23 1.98 8.87
N TRP A 186 -22.33 2.96 7.95
CA TRP A 186 -21.30 3.18 6.93
C TRP A 186 -19.93 3.44 7.55
N LYS A 187 -19.84 4.33 8.54
CA LYS A 187 -18.57 4.66 9.21
C LYS A 187 -17.90 3.44 9.84
N LYS A 188 -18.66 2.44 10.29
CA LYS A 188 -18.17 1.25 10.99
C LYS A 188 -18.30 -0.05 10.17
N LEU A 189 -18.53 0.06 8.86
CA LEU A 189 -18.83 -1.09 8.01
C LEU A 189 -17.70 -2.14 7.98
N PHE A 190 -16.45 -1.70 8.04
CA PHE A 190 -15.27 -2.57 8.16
C PHE A 190 -14.21 -1.91 9.05
N LYS A 191 -13.23 -1.21 8.46
CA LYS A 191 -12.35 -0.29 9.19
C LYS A 191 -13.02 1.09 9.28
N PRO A 192 -12.75 1.87 10.34
CA PRO A 192 -13.31 3.20 10.50
C PRO A 192 -13.16 4.02 9.22
N CYS A 193 -14.29 4.48 8.69
CA CYS A 193 -14.40 5.33 7.50
C CYS A 193 -13.97 4.70 6.17
N ALA A 194 -13.51 3.44 6.10
CA ALA A 194 -13.04 2.82 4.85
C ALA A 194 -14.07 2.93 3.70
N SER A 195 -15.35 2.77 4.04
CA SER A 195 -16.48 2.89 3.12
C SER A 195 -16.69 4.29 2.52
N GLN A 196 -16.03 5.33 3.03
CA GLN A 196 -16.05 6.68 2.45
C GLN A 196 -15.64 6.65 0.97
N ARG A 197 -14.78 5.71 0.57
CA ARG A 197 -14.36 5.51 -0.83
C ARG A 197 -15.54 5.31 -1.79
N LEU A 198 -16.61 4.67 -1.33
CA LEU A 198 -17.82 4.42 -2.11
C LEU A 198 -18.58 5.71 -2.44
N PHE A 199 -18.40 6.77 -1.65
CA PHE A 199 -19.14 8.03 -1.81
C PHE A 199 -18.34 9.11 -2.55
N LEU A 200 -17.07 8.85 -2.86
CA LEU A 200 -16.22 9.80 -3.59
C LEU A 200 -16.84 10.26 -4.93
N PRO A 201 -17.48 9.39 -5.75
CA PRO A 201 -18.11 9.83 -7.01
C PRO A 201 -19.19 10.89 -6.82
N SER A 202 -19.90 10.86 -5.70
CA SER A 202 -20.98 11.78 -5.36
C SER A 202 -20.48 13.08 -4.73
N ILE A 203 -19.32 13.05 -4.06
CA ILE A 203 -18.73 14.20 -3.37
C ILE A 203 -17.85 15.01 -4.33
N LEU A 204 -16.95 14.34 -5.06
CA LEU A 204 -16.00 14.96 -5.99
C LEU A 204 -16.61 15.07 -7.39
N LYS A 205 -17.67 15.88 -7.53
CA LYS A 205 -18.44 16.01 -8.78
C LYS A 205 -17.64 16.57 -9.95
N GLU A 206 -16.70 17.47 -9.66
CA GLU A 206 -15.83 18.13 -10.65
C GLU A 206 -14.58 17.33 -11.01
N VAL A 207 -14.35 16.17 -10.37
CA VAL A 207 -13.20 15.30 -10.64
C VAL A 207 -13.63 14.21 -11.62
N ASP A 208 -12.98 14.15 -12.77
CA ASP A 208 -13.29 13.19 -13.84
C ASP A 208 -12.68 11.81 -13.63
N SER A 209 -11.47 11.75 -13.08
CA SER A 209 -10.75 10.53 -12.76
C SER A 209 -10.01 10.68 -11.43
N LEU A 210 -9.84 9.59 -10.70
CA LEU A 210 -9.29 9.60 -9.35
C LEU A 210 -8.53 8.30 -9.11
N LEU A 211 -7.34 8.36 -8.54
CA LEU A 211 -6.69 7.21 -7.93
C LEU A 211 -7.00 7.24 -6.43
N TYR A 212 -7.79 6.29 -5.95
CA TYR A 212 -8.00 6.07 -4.53
C TYR A 212 -6.98 5.06 -4.00
N VAL A 213 -6.41 5.33 -2.83
CA VAL A 213 -5.53 4.41 -2.11
C VAL A 213 -5.84 4.34 -0.61
N ASP A 214 -5.58 3.18 0.00
CA ASP A 214 -5.55 3.02 1.46
C ASP A 214 -4.35 3.76 2.08
N THR A 215 -4.42 4.00 3.39
CA THR A 215 -3.40 4.75 4.14
C THR A 215 -2.05 4.03 4.22
N ASP A 216 -2.06 2.71 4.16
CA ASP A 216 -0.90 1.81 4.21
C ASP A 216 -0.35 1.44 2.82
N ILE A 217 -0.67 2.25 1.81
CA ILE A 217 -0.07 2.16 0.48
C ILE A 217 1.25 2.93 0.42
N LEU A 218 2.25 2.36 -0.24
CA LEU A 218 3.51 3.02 -0.57
C LEU A 218 3.76 2.88 -2.07
N PHE A 219 3.99 4.00 -2.74
CA PHE A 219 4.40 4.02 -4.14
C PHE A 219 5.90 3.72 -4.24
N LEU A 220 6.28 2.77 -5.09
CA LEU A 220 7.68 2.45 -5.42
C LEU A 220 8.01 2.79 -6.88
N ARG A 221 7.01 3.30 -7.61
CA ARG A 221 7.09 3.81 -8.99
C ARG A 221 6.29 5.10 -9.11
N PRO A 222 6.52 5.89 -10.18
CA PRO A 222 5.75 7.09 -10.43
C PRO A 222 4.24 6.83 -10.49
N VAL A 223 3.46 7.69 -9.82
CA VAL A 223 1.98 7.65 -9.87
C VAL A 223 1.48 7.82 -11.30
N ASP A 224 2.24 8.51 -12.14
CA ASP A 224 2.03 8.62 -13.59
C ASP A 224 1.77 7.28 -14.28
N ASP A 225 2.47 6.22 -13.87
CA ASP A 225 2.41 4.93 -14.55
C ASP A 225 1.05 4.25 -14.30
N ILE A 226 0.56 4.24 -13.05
CA ILE A 226 -0.79 3.71 -12.76
C ILE A 226 -1.87 4.62 -13.35
N TRP A 227 -1.67 5.94 -13.30
CA TRP A 227 -2.60 6.90 -13.91
C TRP A 227 -2.77 6.66 -15.41
N SER A 228 -1.68 6.29 -16.10
CA SER A 228 -1.69 5.98 -17.53
C SER A 228 -2.61 4.81 -17.90
N LEU A 229 -2.93 3.92 -16.94
CA LEU A 229 -3.86 2.80 -17.17
C LEU A 229 -5.28 3.26 -17.50
N LEU A 230 -5.68 4.49 -17.15
CA LEU A 230 -6.96 5.08 -17.59
C LEU A 230 -7.09 5.06 -19.12
N LYS A 231 -5.98 5.23 -19.85
CA LYS A 231 -5.95 5.21 -21.33
C LYS A 231 -6.14 3.81 -21.90
N LYS A 232 -5.94 2.77 -21.08
CA LYS A 232 -6.17 1.37 -21.45
C LYS A 232 -7.61 0.93 -21.21
N PHE A 233 -8.45 1.76 -20.59
CA PHE A 233 -9.85 1.42 -20.36
C PHE A 233 -10.59 1.35 -21.70
N ASN A 234 -11.29 0.24 -21.93
CA ASN A 234 -12.26 0.16 -23.01
C ASN A 234 -13.48 1.07 -22.73
N SER A 235 -14.48 1.09 -23.60
CA SER A 235 -15.64 1.97 -23.46
C SER A 235 -16.54 1.64 -22.26
N THR A 236 -16.49 0.42 -21.72
CA THR A 236 -17.35 -0.04 -20.62
C THR A 236 -16.69 0.06 -19.25
N GLN A 237 -15.35 0.05 -19.20
CA GLN A 237 -14.59 0.08 -17.96
C GLN A 237 -14.68 1.43 -17.25
N ILE A 238 -14.94 1.37 -15.94
CA ILE A 238 -15.12 2.52 -15.06
C ILE A 238 -14.12 2.54 -13.91
N ALA A 239 -13.51 1.39 -13.60
CA ALA A 239 -12.56 1.25 -12.50
C ALA A 239 -11.44 0.29 -12.91
N ALA A 240 -10.31 0.39 -12.21
CA ALA A 240 -9.30 -0.65 -12.20
C ALA A 240 -8.83 -1.00 -10.79
N MET A 241 -8.62 -2.29 -10.55
CA MET A 241 -8.27 -2.88 -9.25
C MET A 241 -7.41 -4.12 -9.47
N ALA A 242 -6.65 -4.53 -8.45
CA ALA A 242 -5.92 -5.80 -8.43
C ALA A 242 -6.82 -6.94 -7.93
N PRO A 243 -6.54 -8.20 -8.32
CA PRO A 243 -7.10 -9.36 -7.67
C PRO A 243 -6.84 -9.33 -6.15
N GLU A 244 -7.77 -9.88 -5.39
CA GLU A 244 -7.55 -10.08 -3.95
C GLU A 244 -6.59 -11.25 -3.72
N HIS A 245 -6.57 -12.28 -4.55
CA HIS A 245 -5.54 -13.32 -4.53
C HIS A 245 -5.20 -13.76 -5.96
N GLU A 246 -3.99 -14.27 -6.16
CA GLU A 246 -3.57 -14.86 -7.43
C GLU A 246 -3.96 -16.35 -7.55
N GLU A 247 -4.01 -17.09 -6.44
CA GLU A 247 -4.32 -18.52 -6.41
C GLU A 247 -5.67 -18.82 -5.71
N PRO A 248 -6.70 -19.28 -6.46
CA PRO A 248 -8.00 -19.65 -5.91
C PRO A 248 -7.97 -20.64 -4.75
N ARG A 249 -7.01 -21.57 -4.72
CA ARG A 249 -6.91 -22.59 -3.65
C ARG A 249 -6.64 -21.98 -2.30
N ILE A 250 -5.99 -20.82 -2.23
CA ILE A 250 -5.68 -20.10 -0.98
C ILE A 250 -6.51 -18.83 -0.80
N GLY A 251 -7.25 -18.42 -1.84
CA GLY A 251 -8.06 -17.21 -1.84
C GLY A 251 -9.16 -17.21 -0.80
N TRP A 252 -9.27 -16.11 -0.04
CA TRP A 252 -10.33 -15.96 0.96
C TRP A 252 -11.73 -15.99 0.35
N TYR A 253 -11.94 -15.31 -0.79
CA TYR A 253 -13.24 -15.29 -1.48
C TYR A 253 -13.68 -16.71 -1.87
N ASN A 254 -12.75 -17.52 -2.37
CA ASN A 254 -13.01 -18.91 -2.77
C ASN A 254 -13.39 -19.81 -1.59
N ARG A 255 -12.79 -19.57 -0.42
CA ARG A 255 -12.94 -20.43 0.76
C ARG A 255 -14.09 -20.03 1.67
N PHE A 256 -14.35 -18.73 1.78
CA PHE A 256 -15.15 -18.19 2.89
C PHE A 256 -16.30 -17.27 2.48
N ALA A 257 -16.28 -16.69 1.27
CA ALA A 257 -17.30 -15.73 0.89
C ALA A 257 -18.68 -16.39 0.76
N ARG A 258 -19.69 -15.71 1.30
CA ARG A 258 -21.12 -16.10 1.25
C ARG A 258 -21.96 -15.14 0.42
N HIS A 259 -21.31 -14.43 -0.47
CA HIS A 259 -21.90 -13.47 -1.39
C HIS A 259 -21.15 -13.54 -2.73
N PRO A 260 -21.74 -13.03 -3.82
CA PRO A 260 -21.05 -12.95 -5.09
C PRO A 260 -19.78 -12.08 -5.03
N TYR A 261 -18.76 -12.42 -5.80
CA TYR A 261 -17.52 -11.66 -5.88
C TYR A 261 -16.95 -11.68 -7.29
N TYR A 262 -16.17 -10.67 -7.64
CA TYR A 262 -15.71 -10.49 -9.01
C TYR A 262 -14.68 -11.55 -9.43
N GLY A 263 -14.77 -12.01 -10.68
CA GLY A 263 -13.75 -12.86 -11.28
C GLY A 263 -13.55 -14.19 -10.54
N LYS A 264 -12.31 -14.67 -10.48
CA LYS A 264 -11.98 -15.97 -9.86
C LYS A 264 -11.67 -15.87 -8.38
N THR A 265 -11.11 -14.76 -7.94
CA THR A 265 -10.50 -14.61 -6.61
C THR A 265 -10.94 -13.34 -5.90
N GLY A 266 -11.92 -12.61 -6.45
CA GLY A 266 -12.30 -11.28 -6.01
C GLY A 266 -11.23 -10.22 -6.27
N VAL A 267 -11.49 -8.98 -5.87
CA VAL A 267 -10.59 -7.83 -6.01
C VAL A 267 -10.36 -7.12 -4.69
N ASN A 268 -9.16 -6.54 -4.54
CA ASN A 268 -8.79 -5.76 -3.37
C ASN A 268 -9.07 -4.26 -3.58
N SER A 269 -9.65 -3.59 -2.59
CA SER A 269 -10.03 -2.18 -2.68
C SER A 269 -8.94 -1.18 -2.32
N GLY A 270 -7.78 -1.63 -1.84
CA GLY A 270 -6.72 -0.75 -1.33
C GLY A 270 -6.04 0.11 -2.38
N VAL A 271 -6.12 -0.27 -3.66
CA VAL A 271 -5.71 0.57 -4.79
C VAL A 271 -6.82 0.50 -5.83
N MET A 272 -7.45 1.64 -6.11
CA MET A 272 -8.59 1.72 -7.03
C MET A 272 -8.45 2.94 -7.94
N LEU A 273 -8.20 2.70 -9.22
CA LEU A 273 -8.21 3.75 -10.24
C LEU A 273 -9.63 3.90 -10.77
N MET A 274 -10.19 5.11 -10.70
CA MET A 274 -11.61 5.36 -10.89
C MET A 274 -11.82 6.36 -12.03
N ASN A 275 -12.64 6.00 -13.02
CA ASN A 275 -13.23 6.94 -13.96
C ASN A 275 -14.55 7.43 -13.38
N MET A 276 -14.47 8.52 -12.62
CA MET A 276 -15.56 9.08 -11.83
C MET A 276 -16.73 9.52 -12.70
N THR A 277 -16.44 10.07 -13.89
CA THR A 277 -17.48 10.51 -14.82
C THR A 277 -18.27 9.34 -15.40
N ARG A 278 -17.62 8.21 -15.73
CA ARG A 278 -18.34 6.99 -16.17
C ARG A 278 -19.08 6.33 -15.02
N MET A 279 -18.49 6.29 -13.82
CA MET A 279 -19.17 5.75 -12.62
C MET A 279 -20.49 6.45 -12.33
N ARG A 280 -20.51 7.79 -12.35
CA ARG A 280 -21.72 8.59 -12.14
C ARG A 280 -22.80 8.34 -13.20
N LYS A 281 -22.42 8.06 -14.45
CA LYS A 281 -23.35 7.89 -15.58
C LYS A 281 -23.83 6.45 -15.78
N LYS A 282 -23.14 5.46 -15.22
CA LYS A 282 -23.45 4.04 -15.46
C LYS A 282 -24.69 3.60 -14.67
N TYR A 283 -25.50 2.78 -15.32
CA TYR A 283 -26.58 2.02 -14.69
C TYR A 283 -26.13 0.56 -14.49
N PHE A 284 -26.10 0.12 -13.24
CA PHE A 284 -25.58 -1.17 -12.80
C PHE A 284 -26.67 -2.23 -12.76
N LYS A 285 -26.37 -3.40 -13.32
CA LYS A 285 -27.11 -4.63 -13.09
C LYS A 285 -26.93 -5.04 -11.63
N ASN A 286 -27.97 -5.66 -11.07
CA ASN A 286 -28.00 -6.16 -9.71
C ASN A 286 -28.99 -7.33 -9.63
N ASP A 287 -29.00 -8.02 -8.49
CA ASP A 287 -29.87 -9.17 -8.22
C ASP A 287 -30.91 -8.86 -7.12
N MET A 288 -31.20 -7.58 -6.88
CA MET A 288 -32.19 -7.11 -5.92
C MET A 288 -33.48 -6.69 -6.62
N THR A 289 -33.38 -6.12 -7.81
CA THR A 289 -34.48 -5.63 -8.64
C THR A 289 -34.19 -5.82 -10.12
N THR A 290 -35.23 -5.84 -10.96
CA THR A 290 -35.11 -5.86 -12.42
C THR A 290 -34.62 -4.53 -12.99
N VAL A 291 -34.72 -3.44 -12.23
CA VAL A 291 -34.30 -2.09 -12.62
C VAL A 291 -32.80 -1.92 -12.39
N ARG A 292 -32.10 -1.35 -13.37
CA ARG A 292 -30.69 -0.96 -13.19
C ARG A 292 -30.61 0.33 -12.40
N LEU A 293 -29.68 0.39 -11.46
CA LEU A 293 -29.52 1.52 -10.52
C LEU A 293 -28.21 2.26 -10.80
N GLN A 294 -28.19 3.58 -10.57
CA GLN A 294 -26.94 4.34 -10.63
C GLN A 294 -26.07 4.07 -9.39
N TRP A 295 -24.80 4.49 -9.44
CA TRP A 295 -23.85 4.29 -8.35
C TRP A 295 -24.37 4.79 -6.98
N GLY A 296 -24.97 5.98 -6.92
CA GLY A 296 -25.51 6.51 -5.66
C GLY A 296 -26.69 5.71 -5.12
N ASP A 297 -27.53 5.18 -6.01
CA ASP A 297 -28.80 4.53 -5.64
C ASP A 297 -28.63 3.05 -5.29
N ILE A 298 -27.59 2.40 -5.81
CA ILE A 298 -27.38 0.95 -5.64
C ILE A 298 -26.74 0.58 -4.28
N LEU A 299 -26.01 1.50 -3.65
CA LEU A 299 -25.23 1.20 -2.44
C LEU A 299 -26.11 0.79 -1.24
N MET A 300 -27.17 1.54 -0.97
CA MET A 300 -28.08 1.25 0.14
C MET A 300 -28.84 -0.08 -0.01
N PRO A 301 -29.44 -0.38 -1.17
CA PRO A 301 -30.01 -1.70 -1.43
C PRO A 301 -28.99 -2.84 -1.24
N LEU A 302 -27.77 -2.70 -1.78
CA LEU A 302 -26.73 -3.72 -1.62
C LEU A 302 -26.38 -3.94 -0.16
N LEU A 303 -26.15 -2.86 0.60
CA LEU A 303 -25.88 -2.94 2.02
C LEU A 303 -27.03 -3.64 2.76
N LYS A 304 -28.28 -3.23 2.52
CA LYS A 304 -29.46 -3.84 3.17
C LYS A 304 -29.55 -5.34 2.91
N LYS A 305 -29.25 -5.80 1.70
CA LYS A 305 -29.29 -7.22 1.33
C LYS A 305 -28.13 -8.01 1.92
N TYR A 306 -26.91 -7.49 1.85
CA TYR A 306 -25.70 -8.27 2.12
C TYR A 306 -25.02 -7.99 3.46
N LYS A 307 -25.48 -7.02 4.26
CA LYS A 307 -24.82 -6.62 5.53
C LYS A 307 -24.49 -7.76 6.50
N LEU A 308 -25.22 -8.87 6.47
CA LEU A 308 -24.97 -10.03 7.33
C LEU A 308 -23.94 -11.02 6.75
N ASN A 309 -23.62 -10.90 5.46
CA ASN A 309 -22.73 -11.81 4.74
C ASN A 309 -21.41 -11.16 4.32
N ILE A 310 -21.31 -9.83 4.30
CA ILE A 310 -20.08 -9.10 3.97
C ILE A 310 -19.13 -9.06 5.18
N THR A 311 -17.91 -9.56 5.00
CA THR A 311 -16.88 -9.59 6.06
C THR A 311 -15.91 -8.42 5.92
N TRP A 312 -15.66 -7.99 4.69
CA TRP A 312 -14.76 -6.89 4.32
C TRP A 312 -15.51 -5.64 3.89
N GLY A 313 -16.80 -5.55 4.23
CA GLY A 313 -17.60 -4.34 4.14
C GLY A 313 -17.64 -3.74 2.74
N ASP A 314 -17.03 -2.57 2.58
CA ASP A 314 -17.02 -1.81 1.33
C ASP A 314 -16.32 -2.54 0.18
N GLN A 315 -15.26 -3.31 0.45
CA GLN A 315 -14.62 -4.14 -0.57
C GLN A 315 -15.57 -5.21 -1.12
N ASP A 316 -16.38 -5.81 -0.25
CA ASP A 316 -17.35 -6.84 -0.66
C ASP A 316 -18.48 -6.24 -1.49
N LEU A 317 -18.94 -5.02 -1.16
CA LEU A 317 -19.92 -4.30 -1.97
C LEU A 317 -19.40 -4.02 -3.39
N LEU A 318 -18.13 -3.62 -3.53
CA LEU A 318 -17.49 -3.47 -4.85
C LEU A 318 -17.43 -4.81 -5.59
N ASN A 319 -17.02 -5.88 -4.91
CA ASN A 319 -16.94 -7.23 -5.48
C ASN A 319 -18.31 -7.73 -5.97
N ILE A 320 -19.38 -7.53 -5.20
CA ILE A 320 -20.75 -7.89 -5.59
C ILE A 320 -21.19 -7.06 -6.80
N MET A 321 -20.92 -5.75 -6.80
CA MET A 321 -21.29 -4.87 -7.90
C MET A 321 -20.60 -5.28 -9.20
N PHE A 322 -19.30 -5.57 -9.15
CA PHE A 322 -18.56 -5.99 -10.33
C PHE A 322 -18.85 -7.44 -10.73
N PHE A 323 -19.24 -8.34 -9.82
CA PHE A 323 -19.74 -9.67 -10.19
C PHE A 323 -20.91 -9.59 -11.17
N HIS A 324 -21.86 -8.67 -10.93
CA HIS A 324 -23.01 -8.47 -11.83
C HIS A 324 -22.70 -7.61 -13.06
N ASN A 325 -21.57 -6.90 -13.07
CA ASN A 325 -21.18 -5.97 -14.14
C ASN A 325 -19.69 -6.16 -14.51
N PRO A 326 -19.26 -7.38 -14.88
CA PRO A 326 -17.83 -7.69 -14.97
C PRO A 326 -17.12 -6.92 -16.09
N GLU A 327 -17.86 -6.47 -17.11
CA GLU A 327 -17.33 -5.63 -18.19
C GLU A 327 -16.87 -4.24 -17.74
N SER A 328 -17.20 -3.85 -16.50
CA SER A 328 -16.94 -2.52 -15.96
C SER A 328 -15.57 -2.39 -15.30
N LEU A 329 -14.85 -3.49 -15.12
CA LEU A 329 -13.60 -3.50 -14.38
C LEU A 329 -12.42 -3.82 -15.31
N PHE A 330 -11.36 -3.03 -15.18
CA PHE A 330 -10.05 -3.34 -15.71
C PHE A 330 -9.22 -3.96 -14.58
N VAL A 331 -8.74 -5.19 -14.75
CA VAL A 331 -7.92 -5.82 -13.70
C VAL A 331 -6.45 -5.56 -14.02
N PHE A 332 -5.74 -4.85 -13.13
CA PHE A 332 -4.30 -4.70 -13.26
C PHE A 332 -3.55 -5.79 -12.47
N PRO A 333 -2.30 -6.15 -12.86
CA PRO A 333 -1.52 -7.18 -12.19
C PRO A 333 -1.26 -6.90 -10.70
N CYS A 334 -1.00 -7.95 -9.92
CA CYS A 334 -0.77 -7.90 -8.47
C CYS A 334 0.37 -6.98 -8.03
N GLN A 335 1.36 -6.69 -8.87
CA GLN A 335 2.46 -5.77 -8.53
C GLN A 335 2.03 -4.31 -8.29
N TRP A 336 0.83 -3.95 -8.76
CA TRP A 336 0.18 -2.66 -8.49
C TRP A 336 -0.58 -2.61 -7.16
N ASN A 337 -0.58 -3.71 -6.42
CA ASN A 337 -1.15 -3.80 -5.08
C ASN A 337 -0.51 -4.99 -4.35
N TYR A 338 0.81 -4.96 -4.19
CA TYR A 338 1.57 -6.08 -3.65
C TYR A 338 1.45 -6.13 -2.14
N ARG A 339 0.94 -7.26 -1.62
CA ARG A 339 0.59 -7.45 -0.21
C ARG A 339 1.41 -8.57 0.44
N PRO A 340 1.57 -8.58 1.77
CA PRO A 340 2.12 -9.72 2.51
C PRO A 340 1.41 -11.05 2.20
N ASP A 341 0.12 -11.02 1.83
CA ASP A 341 -0.62 -12.21 1.39
C ASP A 341 0.04 -12.91 0.18
N HIS A 342 0.81 -12.19 -0.64
CA HIS A 342 1.58 -12.77 -1.75
C HIS A 342 2.82 -13.56 -1.31
N CYS A 343 3.17 -13.52 -0.03
CA CYS A 343 4.35 -14.17 0.53
C CYS A 343 4.02 -15.36 1.46
N ILE A 344 2.77 -15.51 1.93
CA ILE A 344 2.42 -16.43 3.03
C ILE A 344 2.64 -17.92 2.66
N TYR A 345 2.35 -18.31 1.42
CA TYR A 345 2.41 -19.70 0.97
C TYR A 345 3.41 -19.90 -0.17
N GLY A 346 4.48 -19.11 -0.15
CA GLY A 346 5.39 -18.90 -1.27
C GLY A 346 4.99 -17.67 -2.09
N SER A 347 5.90 -17.24 -2.96
CA SER A 347 5.66 -16.12 -3.86
C SER A 347 4.61 -16.51 -4.90
N ASN A 348 3.50 -15.77 -4.91
CA ASN A 348 2.37 -16.05 -5.80
C ASN A 348 1.98 -14.88 -6.71
N CYS A 349 2.79 -13.82 -6.73
CA CYS A 349 2.63 -12.69 -7.64
C CYS A 349 3.76 -12.72 -8.67
N ARG A 350 3.53 -13.42 -9.78
CA ARG A 350 4.55 -13.69 -10.80
C ARG A 350 5.07 -12.42 -11.45
N GLU A 351 4.18 -11.48 -11.76
CA GLU A 351 4.57 -10.24 -12.42
C GLU A 351 5.49 -9.41 -11.52
N ALA A 352 5.31 -9.44 -10.19
CA ALA A 352 6.24 -8.77 -9.27
C ALA A 352 7.62 -9.44 -9.20
N GLU A 353 7.73 -10.74 -9.48
CA GLU A 353 9.03 -11.42 -9.60
C GLU A 353 9.75 -11.01 -10.89
N GLU A 354 9.00 -10.83 -11.98
CA GLU A 354 9.54 -10.52 -13.30
C GLU A 354 9.86 -9.03 -13.47
N GLU A 355 9.00 -8.13 -12.96
CA GLU A 355 9.08 -6.68 -13.19
C GLU A 355 9.34 -5.86 -11.91
N GLY A 356 9.27 -6.48 -10.74
CA GLY A 356 9.38 -5.81 -9.45
C GLY A 356 8.05 -5.30 -8.90
N ILE A 357 8.07 -4.85 -7.64
CA ILE A 357 6.89 -4.33 -6.94
C ILE A 357 6.71 -2.85 -7.27
N PHE A 358 5.52 -2.45 -7.73
CA PHE A 358 5.23 -1.07 -8.14
C PHE A 358 4.52 -0.28 -7.03
N ILE A 359 3.59 -0.95 -6.34
CA ILE A 359 2.89 -0.40 -5.18
C ILE A 359 2.90 -1.46 -4.09
N LEU A 360 3.42 -1.10 -2.92
CA LEU A 360 3.49 -1.94 -1.74
C LEU A 360 2.32 -1.59 -0.81
N HIS A 361 1.58 -2.61 -0.36
CA HIS A 361 0.42 -2.45 0.49
C HIS A 361 0.62 -3.19 1.81
N GLY A 362 0.77 -2.41 2.88
CA GLY A 362 1.03 -2.90 4.25
C GLY A 362 -0.20 -3.39 4.99
N ASN A 363 -1.13 -4.07 4.30
CA ASN A 363 -2.35 -4.56 4.92
C ASN A 363 -2.04 -5.49 6.10
N ARG A 364 -3.01 -5.67 7.00
CA ARG A 364 -2.87 -6.42 8.26
C ARG A 364 -1.91 -5.77 9.27
N GLY A 365 -1.49 -4.52 9.04
CA GLY A 365 -0.68 -3.75 9.97
C GLY A 365 0.80 -4.13 9.97
N VAL A 366 1.29 -4.73 8.87
CA VAL A 366 2.65 -5.29 8.79
C VAL A 366 3.77 -4.26 8.84
N TYR A 367 3.45 -2.97 8.74
CA TYR A 367 4.42 -1.89 8.98
C TYR A 367 4.71 -1.66 10.47
N HIS A 368 3.83 -2.15 11.35
CA HIS A 368 3.87 -1.87 12.79
C HIS A 368 4.07 -3.15 13.61
N ASP A 369 4.40 -4.27 12.97
CA ASP A 369 4.74 -5.54 13.63
C ASP A 369 6.00 -6.17 13.04
N ASP A 370 6.44 -7.27 13.64
CA ASP A 370 7.67 -7.99 13.23
C ASP A 370 7.38 -9.18 12.30
N LYS A 371 6.15 -9.32 11.79
CA LYS A 371 5.77 -10.48 10.95
C LYS A 371 6.32 -10.39 9.54
N GLN A 372 6.51 -9.18 9.02
CA GLN A 372 7.05 -8.93 7.67
C GLN A 372 8.11 -7.82 7.70
N PRO A 373 9.34 -8.14 8.18
CA PRO A 373 10.40 -7.15 8.36
C PRO A 373 10.74 -6.37 7.09
N ALA A 374 10.63 -6.99 5.91
CA ALA A 374 10.88 -6.32 4.64
C ALA A 374 9.87 -5.19 4.35
N PHE A 375 8.58 -5.42 4.63
CA PHE A 375 7.54 -4.39 4.47
C PHE A 375 7.78 -3.22 5.42
N ARG A 376 8.07 -3.54 6.69
CA ARG A 376 8.38 -2.56 7.72
C ARG A 376 9.62 -1.74 7.38
N ALA A 377 10.69 -2.36 6.88
CA ALA A 377 11.92 -1.67 6.51
C ALA A 377 11.68 -0.63 5.39
N VAL A 378 10.88 -0.96 4.38
CA VAL A 378 10.52 -0.02 3.30
C VAL A 378 9.68 1.15 3.85
N TYR A 379 8.71 0.85 4.72
CA TYR A 379 7.91 1.88 5.38
C TYR A 379 8.76 2.82 6.24
N GLU A 380 9.65 2.30 7.08
CA GLU A 380 10.54 3.08 7.93
C GLU A 380 11.50 3.95 7.12
N ALA A 381 12.07 3.40 6.04
CA ALA A 381 12.93 4.15 5.12
C ALA A 381 12.19 5.36 4.53
N LEU A 382 11.00 5.15 3.96
CA LEU A 382 10.20 6.25 3.39
C LEU A 382 9.72 7.23 4.46
N ARG A 383 9.31 6.74 5.64
CA ARG A 383 8.92 7.58 6.77
C ARG A 383 10.04 8.54 7.18
N ASN A 384 11.28 8.07 7.18
CA ASN A 384 12.45 8.83 7.61
C ASN A 384 12.98 9.83 6.55
N VAL A 385 12.57 9.72 5.28
CA VAL A 385 12.96 10.69 4.24
C VAL A 385 12.51 12.10 4.63
N ASN A 386 13.44 13.05 4.66
CA ASN A 386 13.14 14.44 4.98
C ASN A 386 12.85 15.25 3.71
N LEU A 387 11.55 15.53 3.46
CA LEU A 387 11.11 16.39 2.37
C LEU A 387 11.29 17.90 2.64
N GLN A 388 11.73 18.32 3.82
CA GLN A 388 11.91 19.75 4.16
C GLN A 388 13.26 20.31 3.71
N VAL A 389 14.15 19.47 3.16
CA VAL A 389 15.44 19.90 2.60
C VAL A 389 15.26 20.15 1.10
N LYS A 390 15.78 21.27 0.60
CA LYS A 390 15.59 21.73 -0.80
C LYS A 390 16.07 20.75 -1.89
N SER A 391 16.76 19.66 -1.54
CA SER A 391 17.06 18.59 -2.49
C SER A 391 16.55 17.25 -1.96
N LEU A 392 15.73 16.58 -2.77
CA LEU A 392 15.40 15.16 -2.63
C LEU A 392 16.67 14.28 -2.65
N GLU A 393 17.76 14.80 -3.24
CA GLU A 393 19.08 14.16 -3.34
C GLU A 393 19.78 13.94 -1.99
N ALA A 394 19.53 14.80 -0.98
CA ALA A 394 20.18 14.68 0.32
C ALA A 394 19.46 13.72 1.30
N GLY A 395 18.18 13.39 1.04
CA GLY A 395 17.32 12.65 1.97
C GLY A 395 17.35 11.13 1.81
N LEU A 396 17.90 10.61 0.71
CA LEU A 396 17.99 9.16 0.42
C LEU A 396 19.40 8.57 0.63
N LEU A 397 20.36 9.41 1.07
CA LEU A 397 21.77 9.04 1.26
C LEU A 397 22.22 9.02 2.73
N TYR A 398 21.29 8.99 3.69
CA TYR A 398 21.60 8.86 5.11
C TYR A 398 20.72 7.83 5.81
#